data_AF-A0A2G5VLI8-F1
#
_entry.id   AF-A0A2G5VLI8-F1
#
_cell.length_a   1.000
_cell.length_b   1.000
_cell.length_c   1.000
_cell.angle_alpha   90.00
_cell.angle_beta   90.00
_cell.angle_gamma   90.00
#
_symmetry.space_group_name_H-M   'P 1'
#
loop_
_entity.id
_entity.type
_entity.pdbx_description
1 polymer ?
#
loop_
_entity_poly.entity_id
_entity_poly.type
_entity_poly.pdbx_seq_one_letter_code
_entity_poly.pdbx_strand_id
1 'polypeptide(L)'
;MKLSKYPLLVQNEILHNMKYTDLFLMSFVSKKIKELIKSSQALRFQSINRIVYGFSVNGLPVVYVPCPGGRIVTFVKQWDKKGFQLNISEKLIDFGILESSYCPVAFLAPSDQESIIRSLHDYFLDFFGNTVEYCWNTKYNPDQEELFIPQLGNLTACSIQNEGGYGQSLKKSAAFFDKAPVVTGQ
;
A
#
# COMPACT_ATOMS: atom_id res chain seq x y z
N MET A 1 -15.33 8.69 19.28
CA MET A 1 -15.01 7.24 19.24
C MET A 1 -14.92 6.69 20.66
N LYS A 2 -15.26 5.42 20.94
CA LYS A 2 -15.13 4.84 22.29
C LYS A 2 -13.67 4.68 22.75
N LEU A 3 -12.73 4.47 21.82
CA LEU A 3 -11.30 4.27 22.14
C LEU A 3 -10.70 5.41 22.97
N SER A 4 -11.02 6.66 22.63
CA SER A 4 -10.50 7.84 23.33
C SER A 4 -11.01 8.02 24.76
N LYS A 5 -11.96 7.18 25.22
CA LYS A 5 -12.46 7.18 26.60
C LYS A 5 -11.61 6.31 27.53
N TYR A 6 -10.79 5.41 26.98
CA TYR A 6 -9.94 4.54 27.79
C TYR A 6 -8.68 5.28 28.24
N PRO A 7 -8.04 4.86 29.36
CA PRO A 7 -6.71 5.32 29.71
C PRO A 7 -5.69 5.09 28.58
N LEU A 8 -4.65 5.93 28.50
CA LEU A 8 -3.67 5.87 27.41
C LEU A 8 -2.99 4.49 27.29
N LEU A 9 -2.68 3.85 28.42
CA LEU A 9 -2.10 2.49 28.43
C LEU A 9 -3.00 1.47 27.75
N VAL A 10 -4.31 1.54 28.00
CA VAL A 10 -5.30 0.65 27.38
C VAL A 10 -5.44 0.97 25.89
N GLN A 11 -5.40 2.25 25.51
CA GLN A 11 -5.40 2.64 24.09
C GLN A 11 -4.17 2.06 23.36
N ASN A 12 -2.99 2.17 23.96
CA ASN A 12 -1.75 1.65 23.39
C ASN A 12 -1.79 0.13 23.25
N GLU A 13 -2.26 -0.60 24.26
CA GLU A 13 -2.39 -2.05 24.21
C GLU A 13 -3.34 -2.50 23.10
N ILE A 14 -4.49 -1.82 22.96
CA ILE A 14 -5.45 -2.09 21.88
C ILE A 14 -4.80 -1.89 20.51
N LEU A 15 -4.13 -0.75 20.31
CA LEU A 15 -3.47 -0.43 19.03
C LEU A 15 -2.28 -1.36 18.74
N HIS A 16 -1.57 -1.83 19.76
CA HIS A 16 -0.45 -2.76 19.62
C HIS A 16 -0.90 -4.12 19.06
N ASN A 17 -2.07 -4.59 19.50
CA ASN A 17 -2.63 -5.87 19.06
C ASN A 17 -3.40 -5.79 17.73
N MET A 18 -3.55 -4.60 17.14
CA MET A 18 -4.17 -4.41 15.83
C MET A 18 -3.23 -4.79 14.67
N LYS A 19 -3.77 -5.35 13.59
CA LYS A 19 -3.02 -5.59 12.34
C LYS A 19 -2.77 -4.27 11.61
N TYR A 20 -1.84 -4.26 10.65
CA TYR A 20 -1.60 -3.06 9.83
C TYR A 20 -2.84 -2.61 9.06
N THR A 21 -3.65 -3.56 8.56
CA THR A 21 -4.97 -3.28 8.00
C THR A 21 -5.89 -2.54 8.98
N ASP A 22 -5.98 -3.01 10.23
CA ASP A 22 -6.86 -2.40 11.24
C ASP A 22 -6.41 -0.98 11.54
N LEU A 23 -5.09 -0.78 11.70
CA LEU A 23 -4.48 0.54 11.92
C LEU A 23 -4.72 1.48 10.73
N PHE A 24 -4.60 0.98 9.50
CA PHE A 24 -4.86 1.74 8.27
C PHE A 24 -6.32 2.17 8.16
N LEU A 25 -7.29 1.32 8.52
CA LEU A 25 -8.70 1.72 8.50
C LEU A 25 -9.01 2.70 9.63
N MET A 26 -8.47 2.43 10.81
CA MET A 26 -8.66 3.23 12.01
C MET A 26 -8.15 4.66 11.89
N SER A 27 -7.07 4.88 11.14
CA SER A 27 -6.49 6.21 10.93
C SER A 27 -7.41 7.14 10.12
N PHE A 28 -8.42 6.62 9.41
CA PHE A 28 -9.44 7.45 8.74
C PHE A 28 -10.60 7.87 9.65
N VAL A 29 -10.69 7.35 10.88
CA VAL A 29 -11.77 7.71 11.81
C VAL A 29 -11.69 9.20 12.21
N SER A 30 -10.48 9.72 12.43
CA SER A 30 -10.25 11.15 12.62
C SER A 30 -8.75 11.47 12.60
N LYS A 31 -8.40 12.74 12.35
CA LYS A 31 -7.01 13.23 12.47
C LYS A 31 -6.40 12.90 13.85
N LYS A 32 -7.16 13.06 14.93
CA LYS A 32 -6.70 12.74 16.30
C LYS A 32 -6.36 11.26 16.49
N ILE A 33 -7.16 10.36 15.90
CA ILE A 33 -6.88 8.91 15.96
C ILE A 33 -5.67 8.56 15.10
N LYS A 34 -5.50 9.17 13.93
CA LYS A 34 -4.28 9.02 13.12
C LYS A 34 -3.03 9.38 13.90
N GLU A 35 -3.01 10.55 14.54
CA GLU A 35 -1.86 11.00 15.34
C GLU A 35 -1.61 10.13 16.58
N LEU A 36 -2.68 9.66 17.23
CA LEU A 36 -2.57 8.67 18.32
C LEU A 36 -1.90 7.37 17.83
N ILE A 37 -2.30 6.87 16.66
CA ILE A 37 -1.69 5.66 16.08
C ILE A 37 -0.22 5.91 15.76
N LYS A 38 0.10 7.01 15.08
CA LYS A 38 1.49 7.36 14.71
C LYS A 38 2.40 7.44 15.94
N SER A 39 1.94 8.10 17.00
CA SER A 39 2.72 8.23 18.24
C SER A 39 2.83 6.93 19.02
N SER A 40 1.73 6.18 19.16
CA SER A 40 1.67 4.91 19.91
C SER A 40 2.47 3.79 19.23
N GLN A 41 2.46 3.76 17.89
CA GLN A 41 3.05 2.69 17.08
C GLN A 41 4.39 3.09 16.46
N ALA A 42 5.01 4.21 16.89
CA ALA A 42 6.24 4.74 16.29
C ALA A 42 7.37 3.70 16.22
N LEU A 43 7.64 2.97 17.31
CA LEU A 43 8.65 1.92 17.35
C LEU A 43 8.32 0.74 16.41
N ARG A 44 7.04 0.39 16.32
CA ARG A 44 6.55 -0.67 15.42
C ARG A 44 6.63 -0.25 13.95
N PHE A 45 6.48 1.03 13.64
CA PHE A 45 6.63 1.55 12.28
C PHE A 45 8.11 1.67 11.90
N GLN A 46 8.97 2.10 12.83
CA GLN A 46 10.42 2.14 12.64
C GLN A 46 11.04 0.75 12.41
N SER A 47 10.43 -0.32 12.94
CA SER A 47 10.88 -1.69 12.68
C SER A 47 10.39 -2.26 11.35
N ILE A 48 9.58 -1.52 10.58
CA ILE A 48 9.19 -1.92 9.23
C ILE A 48 10.35 -1.60 8.30
N ASN A 49 11.05 -2.64 7.85
CA ASN A 49 12.12 -2.46 6.86
C ASN A 49 11.56 -2.02 5.51
N ARG A 50 10.47 -2.64 5.06
CA ARG A 50 9.91 -2.40 3.73
C ARG A 50 8.39 -2.57 3.65
N ILE A 51 7.77 -1.79 2.77
CA ILE A 51 6.38 -1.94 2.31
C ILE A 51 6.42 -2.26 0.81
N VAL A 52 5.73 -3.32 0.41
CA VAL A 52 5.77 -3.85 -0.96
C VAL A 52 4.41 -3.67 -1.62
N TYR A 53 4.42 -3.04 -2.79
CA TYR A 53 3.33 -3.11 -3.76
C TYR A 53 3.58 -4.31 -4.65
N GLY A 54 2.75 -5.34 -4.59
CA GLY A 54 2.96 -6.54 -5.38
C GLY A 54 1.69 -7.37 -5.53
N PHE A 55 1.83 -8.69 -5.55
CA PHE A 55 0.70 -9.60 -5.73
C PHE A 55 0.56 -10.56 -4.56
N SER A 56 -0.69 -10.85 -4.21
CA SER A 56 -1.03 -11.90 -3.25
C SER A 56 -0.90 -13.29 -3.90
N VAL A 57 -1.01 -14.34 -3.08
CA VAL A 57 -1.03 -15.75 -3.54
C VAL A 57 -2.14 -15.97 -4.58
N ASN A 58 -3.24 -15.24 -4.49
CA ASN A 58 -4.37 -15.34 -5.40
C ASN A 58 -4.20 -14.47 -6.67
N GLY A 59 -3.02 -13.89 -6.88
CA GLY A 59 -2.74 -13.02 -8.03
C GLY A 59 -3.34 -11.61 -7.94
N LEU A 60 -4.05 -11.28 -6.86
CA LEU A 60 -4.59 -9.93 -6.67
C LEU A 60 -3.49 -8.95 -6.28
N PRO A 61 -3.44 -7.73 -6.88
CA PRO A 61 -2.50 -6.71 -6.45
C PRO A 61 -2.75 -6.30 -5.00
N VAL A 62 -1.70 -6.07 -4.22
CA VAL A 62 -1.76 -5.87 -2.77
C VAL A 62 -0.60 -4.99 -2.30
N VAL A 63 -0.84 -4.18 -1.27
CA VAL A 63 0.21 -3.51 -0.49
C VAL A 63 0.36 -4.20 0.86
N TYR A 64 1.59 -4.55 1.22
CA TYR A 64 1.86 -5.32 2.43
C TYR A 64 3.24 -5.06 3.03
N VAL A 65 3.35 -5.24 4.33
CA VAL A 65 4.61 -5.48 5.05
C VAL A 65 4.95 -6.98 4.89
N PRO A 66 6.16 -7.35 4.46
CA PRO A 66 6.56 -8.75 4.27
C PRO A 66 6.85 -9.46 5.60
N CYS A 67 5.78 -9.66 6.37
CA CYS A 67 5.70 -10.47 7.58
C CYS A 67 4.35 -11.22 7.59
N PRO A 68 4.18 -12.28 8.40
CA PRO A 68 2.90 -12.96 8.54
C PRO A 68 1.78 -11.98 8.93
N GLY A 69 0.69 -11.97 8.15
CA GLY A 69 -0.44 -11.06 8.39
C GLY A 69 -0.18 -9.59 8.06
N GLY A 70 0.94 -9.26 7.42
CA GLY A 70 1.34 -7.89 7.11
C GLY A 70 0.58 -7.18 5.99
N ARG A 71 -0.57 -7.71 5.54
CA ARG A 71 -1.39 -7.04 4.51
C ARG A 71 -1.91 -5.70 5.03
N ILE A 72 -2.00 -4.73 4.13
CA ILE A 72 -2.53 -3.39 4.41
C ILE A 72 -3.81 -3.18 3.61
N VAL A 73 -3.70 -3.22 2.28
CA VAL A 73 -4.81 -3.00 1.33
C VAL A 73 -4.63 -3.89 0.10
N THR A 74 -5.74 -4.37 -0.45
CA THR A 74 -5.78 -5.15 -1.71
C THR A 74 -6.45 -4.31 -2.79
N PHE A 75 -6.19 -4.61 -4.06
CA PHE A 75 -6.79 -3.92 -5.19
C PHE A 75 -7.61 -4.85 -6.06
N VAL A 76 -8.72 -4.32 -6.61
CA VAL A 76 -9.57 -5.02 -7.58
C VAL A 76 -10.03 -4.07 -8.67
N LYS A 77 -10.29 -4.61 -9.87
CA LYS A 77 -10.85 -3.85 -10.99
C LYS A 77 -12.36 -3.71 -10.95
N GLN A 78 -13.06 -4.47 -10.12
CA GLN A 78 -14.51 -4.46 -9.96
C GLN A 78 -14.86 -4.97 -8.56
N TRP A 79 -15.91 -4.39 -7.98
CA TRP A 79 -16.44 -4.79 -6.68
C TRP A 79 -17.97 -4.73 -6.70
N ASP A 80 -18.60 -5.90 -6.59
CA ASP A 80 -20.06 -6.03 -6.77
C ASP A 80 -20.87 -5.86 -5.47
N LYS A 81 -20.18 -5.68 -4.33
CA LYS A 81 -20.83 -5.48 -3.02
C LYS A 81 -20.89 -4.01 -2.65
N LYS A 82 -21.78 -3.66 -1.71
CA LYS A 82 -21.80 -2.31 -1.12
C LYS A 82 -20.44 -2.00 -0.49
N GLY A 83 -19.85 -0.89 -0.92
CA GLY A 83 -18.60 -0.36 -0.40
C GLY A 83 -18.80 0.85 0.51
N PHE A 84 -17.71 1.51 0.83
CA PHE A 84 -17.63 2.79 1.51
C PHE A 84 -16.54 3.63 0.86
N GLN A 85 -16.59 4.95 1.04
CA GLN A 85 -15.63 5.87 0.44
C GLN A 85 -14.69 6.44 1.49
N LEU A 86 -13.40 6.52 1.16
CA LEU A 86 -12.40 7.20 1.96
C LEU A 86 -11.78 8.32 1.14
N ASN A 87 -11.59 9.48 1.76
CA ASN A 87 -10.78 10.56 1.20
C ASN A 87 -9.31 10.33 1.59
N ILE A 88 -8.49 10.02 0.60
CA ILE A 88 -7.06 9.75 0.73
C ILE A 88 -6.31 10.75 -0.14
N SER A 89 -5.56 11.66 0.48
CA SER A 89 -4.78 12.69 -0.23
C SER A 89 -5.62 13.45 -1.26
N GLU A 90 -6.77 13.95 -0.81
CA GLU A 90 -7.75 14.71 -1.62
C GLU A 90 -8.47 13.90 -2.71
N LYS A 91 -8.20 12.59 -2.81
CA LYS A 91 -8.89 11.68 -3.72
C LYS A 91 -9.91 10.84 -2.97
N LEU A 92 -11.16 10.87 -3.44
CA LEU A 92 -12.20 9.97 -2.97
C LEU A 92 -12.03 8.61 -3.63
N ILE A 93 -11.82 7.57 -2.83
CA ILE A 93 -11.57 6.21 -3.31
C ILE A 93 -12.64 5.29 -2.73
N ASP A 94 -13.23 4.46 -3.59
CA ASP A 94 -14.18 3.42 -3.20
C ASP A 94 -13.45 2.20 -2.63
N PHE A 95 -13.94 1.73 -1.48
CA PHE A 95 -13.43 0.57 -0.77
C PHE A 95 -14.52 -0.47 -0.51
N GLY A 96 -14.15 -1.73 -0.63
CA GLY A 96 -14.87 -2.86 -0.07
C GLY A 96 -14.12 -3.49 1.11
N ILE A 97 -14.75 -4.45 1.79
CA ILE A 97 -14.08 -5.35 2.74
C ILE A 97 -14.12 -6.77 2.20
N LEU A 98 -12.95 -7.39 2.05
CA LEU A 98 -12.85 -8.81 1.73
C LEU A 98 -13.08 -9.65 2.98
N GLU A 99 -14.30 -10.18 3.14
CA GLU A 99 -14.75 -10.92 4.33
C GLU A 99 -13.80 -12.03 4.78
N SER A 100 -13.21 -12.79 3.83
CA SER A 100 -12.32 -13.90 4.14
C SER A 100 -11.01 -13.51 4.84
N SER A 101 -10.58 -12.26 4.71
CA SER A 101 -9.33 -11.77 5.30
C SER A 101 -9.48 -10.50 6.14
N TYR A 102 -10.71 -9.95 6.19
CA TYR A 102 -11.03 -8.65 6.76
C TYR A 102 -10.10 -7.54 6.24
N CYS A 103 -9.71 -7.63 4.96
CA CYS A 103 -8.79 -6.71 4.31
C CYS A 103 -9.56 -5.69 3.47
N PRO A 104 -9.25 -4.38 3.56
CA PRO A 104 -9.85 -3.39 2.69
C PRO A 104 -9.39 -3.60 1.26
N VAL A 105 -10.34 -3.41 0.36
CA VAL A 105 -10.16 -3.59 -1.07
C VAL A 105 -10.42 -2.26 -1.75
N ALA A 106 -9.38 -1.61 -2.27
CA ALA A 106 -9.51 -0.41 -3.08
C ALA A 106 -9.92 -0.77 -4.50
N PHE A 107 -10.93 -0.08 -5.02
CA PHE A 107 -11.36 -0.21 -6.40
C PHE A 107 -10.44 0.61 -7.32
N LEU A 108 -9.80 -0.07 -8.28
CA LEU A 108 -8.96 0.55 -9.31
C LEU A 108 -9.70 0.59 -10.63
N ALA A 109 -10.43 1.67 -10.89
CA ALA A 109 -10.89 1.97 -12.24
C ALA A 109 -9.65 2.18 -13.15
N PRO A 110 -9.59 1.58 -14.36
CA PRO A 110 -8.43 1.69 -15.24
C PRO A 110 -8.01 3.14 -15.55
N SER A 111 -8.99 4.05 -15.65
CA SER A 111 -8.77 5.49 -15.86
C SER A 111 -8.06 6.19 -14.70
N ASP A 112 -8.20 5.66 -13.48
CA ASP A 112 -7.79 6.32 -12.24
C ASP A 112 -6.69 5.58 -11.48
N GLN A 113 -6.28 4.41 -11.98
CA GLN A 113 -5.39 3.47 -11.31
C GLN A 113 -4.12 4.14 -10.78
N GLU A 114 -3.38 4.87 -11.62
CA GLU A 114 -2.13 5.52 -11.19
C GLU A 114 -2.37 6.56 -10.11
N SER A 115 -3.38 7.41 -10.29
CA SER A 115 -3.68 8.47 -9.32
C SER A 115 -4.16 7.89 -7.98
N ILE A 116 -4.92 6.79 -7.97
CA ILE A 116 -5.32 6.09 -6.75
C ILE A 116 -4.11 5.51 -6.02
N ILE A 117 -3.21 4.83 -6.75
CA ILE A 117 -1.99 4.25 -6.18
C ILE A 117 -1.10 5.36 -5.62
N ARG A 118 -0.97 6.49 -6.31
CA ARG A 118 -0.21 7.65 -5.86
C ARG A 118 -0.80 8.25 -4.57
N SER A 119 -2.10 8.49 -4.51
CA SER A 119 -2.77 8.99 -3.30
C SER A 119 -2.54 8.07 -2.10
N LEU A 120 -2.63 6.75 -2.29
CA LEU A 120 -2.33 5.75 -1.25
C LEU A 120 -0.85 5.75 -0.86
N HIS A 121 0.05 5.90 -1.82
CA HIS A 121 1.49 5.98 -1.56
C HIS A 121 1.86 7.19 -0.71
N ASP A 122 1.38 8.37 -1.10
CA ASP A 122 1.60 9.61 -0.33
C ASP A 122 1.03 9.48 1.09
N TYR A 123 -0.12 8.82 1.23
CA TYR A 123 -0.68 8.51 2.53
C TYR A 123 0.23 7.60 3.36
N PHE A 124 0.79 6.55 2.75
CA PHE A 124 1.68 5.62 3.45
C PHE A 124 3.00 6.28 3.85
N LEU A 125 3.54 7.20 3.04
CA LEU A 125 4.72 8.00 3.41
C LEU A 125 4.48 8.82 4.68
N ASP A 126 3.33 9.49 4.79
CA ASP A 126 2.97 10.23 6.02
C ASP A 126 2.65 9.30 7.20
N PHE A 127 2.04 8.13 6.93
CA PHE A 127 1.55 7.26 7.98
C PHE A 127 2.63 6.36 8.59
N PHE A 128 3.41 5.67 7.78
CA PHE A 128 4.47 4.76 8.22
C PHE A 128 5.83 5.45 8.35
N GLY A 129 6.02 6.58 7.66
CA GLY A 129 7.25 7.36 7.70
C GLY A 129 8.15 7.13 6.49
N ASN A 130 9.08 8.05 6.30
CA ASN A 130 10.02 8.09 5.17
C ASN A 130 11.25 7.18 5.35
N THR A 131 11.44 6.58 6.53
CA THR A 131 12.53 5.64 6.81
C THR A 131 12.23 4.23 6.29
N VAL A 132 10.97 3.95 5.96
CA VAL A 132 10.55 2.65 5.42
C VAL A 132 10.90 2.58 3.94
N GLU A 133 11.44 1.45 3.48
CA GLU A 133 11.68 1.24 2.06
C GLU A 133 10.36 0.93 1.33
N TYR A 134 10.07 1.64 0.25
CA TYR A 134 8.90 1.35 -0.57
C TYR A 134 9.33 0.63 -1.84
N CYS A 135 8.87 -0.62 -2.00
CA CYS A 135 9.25 -1.45 -3.12
C CYS A 135 8.05 -1.70 -4.05
N TRP A 136 8.26 -1.56 -5.35
CA TRP A 136 7.32 -1.98 -6.38
C TRP A 136 7.74 -3.35 -6.91
N ASN A 137 6.83 -4.33 -6.89
CA ASN A 137 7.06 -5.67 -7.43
C ASN A 137 5.95 -6.00 -8.43
N THR A 138 6.25 -5.83 -9.71
CA THR A 138 5.32 -6.13 -10.80
C THR A 138 5.60 -7.50 -11.42
N LYS A 139 4.60 -8.11 -12.04
CA LYS A 139 4.73 -9.32 -12.83
C LYS A 139 4.59 -8.94 -14.29
N TYR A 140 5.52 -9.41 -15.13
CA TYR A 140 5.35 -9.33 -16.56
C TYR A 140 4.23 -10.27 -16.99
N ASN A 141 3.18 -9.72 -17.59
CA ASN A 141 2.11 -10.50 -18.21
C ASN A 141 2.26 -10.41 -19.74
N PRO A 142 2.53 -11.53 -20.45
CA PRO A 142 2.65 -11.53 -21.91
C PRO A 142 1.40 -11.03 -22.63
N ASP A 143 0.23 -11.19 -22.03
CA ASP A 143 -1.06 -10.72 -22.57
C ASP A 143 -1.28 -9.21 -22.34
N GLN A 144 -0.40 -8.55 -21.58
CA GLN A 144 -0.40 -7.10 -21.41
C GLN A 144 0.69 -6.49 -22.30
N GLU A 145 0.27 -5.68 -23.27
CA GLU A 145 1.17 -4.99 -24.20
C GLU A 145 2.15 -4.06 -23.47
N GLU A 146 1.75 -3.49 -22.32
CA GLU A 146 2.54 -2.55 -21.54
C GLU A 146 2.65 -2.94 -20.06
N LEU A 147 3.87 -2.82 -19.55
CA LEU A 147 4.18 -3.00 -18.14
C LEU A 147 3.73 -1.74 -17.39
N PHE A 148 2.76 -1.87 -16.48
CA PHE A 148 2.36 -0.76 -15.63
C PHE A 148 3.34 -0.58 -14.46
N ILE A 149 4.05 0.55 -14.44
CA ILE A 149 4.83 1.02 -13.29
C ILE A 149 4.40 2.47 -13.00
N PRO A 150 3.76 2.75 -11.86
CA PRO A 150 3.32 4.09 -11.51
C PRO A 150 4.52 4.98 -11.16
N GLN A 151 4.41 6.29 -11.46
CA GLN A 151 5.38 7.26 -10.98
C GLN A 151 5.06 7.61 -9.52
N LEU A 152 5.82 7.01 -8.60
CA LEU A 152 5.72 7.23 -7.16
C LEU A 152 7.05 7.81 -6.63
N GLY A 153 6.97 8.82 -5.77
CA GLY A 153 8.15 9.35 -5.08
C GLY A 153 8.70 8.32 -4.08
N ASN A 154 9.95 8.47 -3.62
CA ASN A 154 10.54 7.64 -2.55
C ASN A 154 10.42 6.11 -2.74
N LEU A 155 10.32 5.63 -3.99
CA LEU A 155 10.48 4.20 -4.28
C LEU A 155 11.95 3.83 -4.13
N THR A 156 12.23 2.92 -3.20
CA THR A 156 13.58 2.40 -2.96
C THR A 156 13.98 1.38 -4.02
N ALA A 157 13.04 0.57 -4.47
CA ALA A 157 13.31 -0.49 -5.45
C ALA A 157 12.10 -0.79 -6.33
N CYS A 158 12.37 -1.19 -7.57
CA CYS A 158 11.39 -1.73 -8.51
C CYS A 158 11.89 -3.08 -9.03
N SER A 159 11.09 -4.12 -8.87
CA SER A 159 11.36 -5.49 -9.32
C SER A 159 10.30 -5.92 -10.32
N ILE A 160 10.73 -6.61 -11.37
CA ILE A 160 9.86 -7.18 -12.41
C ILE A 160 10.06 -8.68 -12.40
N GLN A 161 9.08 -9.43 -11.91
CA GLN A 161 9.08 -10.89 -11.98
C GLN A 161 8.66 -11.33 -13.37
N ASN A 162 9.44 -12.21 -14.00
CA ASN A 162 9.19 -12.69 -15.34
C ASN A 162 8.71 -14.16 -15.30
N GLU A 163 7.47 -14.40 -15.73
CA GLU A 163 6.96 -15.77 -15.91
C GLU A 163 7.24 -16.31 -17.34
N GLY A 164 7.81 -15.51 -18.25
CA GLY A 164 8.15 -15.93 -19.62
C GLY A 164 9.47 -15.35 -20.15
N GLY A 165 10.47 -16.21 -20.42
CA GLY A 165 11.64 -15.96 -21.29
C GLY A 165 12.47 -14.69 -21.04
N TYR A 166 13.73 -14.87 -20.60
CA TYR A 166 14.73 -13.86 -20.21
C TYR A 166 14.91 -12.59 -21.09
N GLY A 167 14.45 -12.57 -22.35
CA GLY A 167 14.86 -11.56 -23.35
C GLY A 167 14.03 -10.27 -23.46
N GLN A 168 12.73 -10.29 -23.12
CA GLN A 168 11.86 -9.11 -23.30
C GLN A 168 11.78 -8.19 -22.07
N SER A 169 12.02 -8.74 -20.87
CA SER A 169 11.98 -8.00 -19.60
C SER A 169 13.08 -6.95 -19.47
N LEU A 170 14.29 -7.23 -19.95
CA LEU A 170 15.46 -6.34 -19.84
C LEU A 170 15.26 -5.02 -20.60
N LYS A 171 14.71 -5.06 -21.82
CA LYS A 171 14.53 -3.87 -22.67
C LYS A 171 13.53 -2.85 -22.09
N LYS A 172 12.44 -3.32 -21.47
CA LYS A 172 11.44 -2.43 -20.86
C LYS A 172 11.86 -1.94 -19.47
N SER A 173 12.62 -2.74 -18.70
CA SER A 173 13.20 -2.29 -17.43
C SER A 173 14.20 -1.14 -17.62
N ALA A 174 15.04 -1.19 -18.66
CA ALA A 174 15.98 -0.13 -18.99
C ALA A 174 15.26 1.20 -19.32
N ALA A 175 14.20 1.16 -20.13
CA ALA A 175 13.41 2.33 -20.48
C ALA A 175 12.67 3.00 -19.28
N PHE A 176 12.43 2.25 -18.19
CA PHE A 176 11.91 2.81 -16.93
C PHE A 176 13.02 3.54 -16.15
N PHE A 177 14.19 2.91 -15.99
CA PHE A 177 15.32 3.53 -15.29
C PHE A 177 15.87 4.76 -16.04
N ASP A 178 15.75 4.80 -17.37
CA ASP A 178 16.10 5.98 -18.17
C ASP A 178 15.13 7.16 -18.00
N LYS A 179 13.90 6.91 -17.52
CA LYS A 179 12.85 7.92 -17.30
C LYS A 179 12.64 8.28 -15.83
N ALA A 180 13.12 7.45 -14.90
CA ALA A 180 13.07 7.72 -13.48
C ALA A 180 14.14 8.77 -13.12
N PRO A 181 13.84 9.74 -12.24
CA PRO A 181 14.86 10.66 -11.76
C PRO A 181 15.97 9.86 -11.08
N VAL A 182 17.21 10.11 -11.49
CA VAL A 182 18.42 9.45 -11.01
C VAL A 182 18.44 9.50 -9.48
N VAL A 183 18.24 8.36 -8.83
CA VAL A 183 18.57 8.20 -7.41
C VAL A 183 20.08 8.02 -7.35
N THR A 184 20.82 9.11 -7.17
CA THR A 184 22.25 9.04 -6.85
C THR A 184 22.40 8.43 -5.47
N GLY A 185 22.77 7.15 -5.42
CA GLY A 185 23.29 6.52 -4.22
C GLY A 185 24.63 7.16 -3.85
N GLN A 186 24.77 7.61 -2.60
CA GLN A 186 26.06 7.82 -1.94
C GLN A 186 26.47 6.55 -1.22
#